data_AF-A0A3V4A9H9-F1
#
_entry.id   AF-A0A3V4A9H9-F1
#
_cell.length_a   1.000
_cell.length_b   1.000
_cell.length_c   1.000
_cell.angle_alpha   90.00
_cell.angle_beta   90.00
_cell.angle_gamma   90.00
#
_symmetry.space_group_name_H-M   'P 1'
#
loop_
_entity.id
_entity.type
_entity.pdbx_description
1 polymer ?
#
loop_
_entity_poly.entity_id
_entity_poly.type
_entity_poly.pdbx_seq_one_letter_code
_entity_poly.pdbx_strand_id
1 'polypeptide(L)'
;RSAATNTGNRSAATNTGYQSAATNTGDWSAATNTGYQSAATNTGYQSAATNTGDCSAAEVSGSQSVAASLGIEGKARASEGGAIVLCYRDEDGELIHIRASKVGENGIMPNTWYQLDKDGEFVECE
;
A
#
# COMPACT_ATOMS: atom_id res chain seq x y z
N ARG A 1 -11.10 -8.11 14.10
CA ARG A 1 -9.68 -7.73 14.11
C ARG A 1 -8.84 -9.00 14.04
N SER A 2 -8.04 -9.14 12.99
CA SER A 2 -7.10 -10.25 12.77
C SER A 2 -5.73 -9.67 12.37
N ALA A 3 -4.66 -10.42 12.61
CA ALA A 3 -3.32 -10.04 12.17
C ALA A 3 -2.57 -11.26 11.61
N ALA A 4 -1.86 -11.07 10.51
CA ALA A 4 -0.88 -12.02 10.00
C ALA A 4 0.49 -11.34 10.00
N THR A 5 1.45 -11.92 10.72
CA THR A 5 2.83 -11.42 10.78
C THR A 5 3.77 -12.51 10.34
N ASN A 6 4.66 -12.19 9.39
CA ASN A 6 5.72 -13.10 8.98
C ASN A 6 7.09 -12.39 9.00
N THR A 7 8.14 -13.19 9.17
CA THR A 7 9.52 -12.73 9.12
C THR A 7 10.34 -13.75 8.34
N GLY A 8 11.09 -13.29 7.34
CA GLY A 8 12.00 -14.12 6.56
C GLY A 8 12.08 -13.67 5.10
N ASN A 9 13.24 -13.91 4.48
CA ASN A 9 13.44 -13.60 3.06
C ASN A 9 12.58 -14.55 2.20
N ARG A 10 12.03 -14.03 1.10
CA ARG A 10 11.13 -14.79 0.19
C ARG A 10 9.90 -15.35 0.90
N SER A 11 9.35 -14.61 1.84
CA SER A 11 8.16 -14.99 2.60
C SER A 11 6.93 -14.18 2.18
N ALA A 12 5.76 -14.61 2.64
CA ALA A 12 4.52 -13.86 2.46
C ALA A 12 3.74 -13.79 3.78
N ALA A 13 3.15 -12.62 4.07
CA ALA A 13 2.12 -12.45 5.08
C ALA A 13 0.81 -12.08 4.36
N THR A 14 -0.22 -12.91 4.51
CA THR A 14 -1.53 -12.67 3.90
C THR A 14 -2.59 -12.66 4.97
N ASN A 15 -3.44 -11.63 4.98
CA ASN A 15 -4.57 -11.55 5.89
C ASN A 15 -5.84 -11.12 5.16
N THR A 16 -6.98 -11.43 5.74
CA THR A 16 -8.29 -10.96 5.28
C THR A 16 -9.16 -10.65 6.49
N GLY A 17 -9.88 -9.52 6.47
CA GLY A 17 -10.89 -9.21 7.47
C GLY A 17 -11.09 -7.72 7.77
N TYR A 18 -12.16 -7.42 8.50
CA TYR A 18 -12.46 -6.07 8.99
C TYR A 18 -11.48 -5.65 10.09
N GLN A 19 -10.88 -4.47 9.94
CA GLN A 19 -9.86 -3.94 10.84
C GLN A 19 -8.72 -4.94 11.06
N SER A 20 -8.07 -5.33 9.96
CA SER A 20 -7.04 -6.37 9.96
C SER A 20 -5.68 -5.83 9.52
N ALA A 21 -4.61 -6.55 9.85
CA ALA A 21 -3.24 -6.19 9.45
C ALA A 21 -2.49 -7.37 8.84
N ALA A 22 -1.76 -7.14 7.76
CA ALA A 22 -0.75 -8.06 7.25
C ALA A 22 0.61 -7.37 7.30
N THR A 23 1.53 -7.90 8.10
CA THR A 23 2.88 -7.34 8.27
C THR A 23 3.92 -8.37 7.87
N ASN A 24 4.84 -8.00 6.98
CA ASN A 24 5.96 -8.86 6.63
C ASN A 24 7.30 -8.12 6.77
N THR A 25 8.31 -8.87 7.20
CA THR A 25 9.69 -8.38 7.36
C THR A 25 10.64 -9.37 6.69
N GLY A 26 11.23 -9.00 5.56
CA GLY A 26 12.24 -9.79 4.88
C GLY A 26 12.39 -9.40 3.41
N ASP A 27 13.55 -9.67 2.84
CA ASP A 27 13.85 -9.28 1.45
C ASP A 27 13.12 -10.18 0.45
N TRP A 28 12.76 -9.62 -0.70
CA TRP A 28 11.97 -10.31 -1.73
C TRP A 28 10.66 -10.88 -1.20
N SER A 29 9.98 -10.15 -0.33
CA SER A 29 8.79 -10.64 0.36
C SER A 29 7.52 -9.87 -0.03
N ALA A 30 6.37 -10.42 0.35
CA ALA A 30 5.07 -9.79 0.11
C ALA A 30 4.25 -9.68 1.40
N ALA A 31 3.59 -8.54 1.59
CA ALA A 31 2.52 -8.38 2.56
C ALA A 31 1.23 -8.07 1.80
N THR A 32 0.20 -8.90 1.92
CA THR A 32 -1.07 -8.72 1.23
C THR A 32 -2.21 -8.70 2.23
N ASN A 33 -3.03 -7.66 2.18
CA ASN A 33 -4.22 -7.59 3.01
C ASN A 33 -5.46 -7.23 2.19
N THR A 34 -6.59 -7.81 2.56
CA THR A 34 -7.89 -7.55 1.95
C THR A 34 -8.92 -7.37 3.05
N GLY A 35 -9.57 -6.21 3.11
CA GLY A 35 -10.67 -5.97 4.03
C GLY A 35 -10.83 -4.50 4.40
N TYR A 36 -12.00 -4.14 4.92
CA TYR A 36 -12.31 -2.76 5.29
C TYR A 36 -11.45 -2.27 6.48
N GLN A 37 -10.93 -1.04 6.39
CA GLN A 37 -10.06 -0.40 7.40
C GLN A 37 -8.84 -1.24 7.76
N SER A 38 -8.13 -1.75 6.77
CA SER A 38 -7.02 -2.69 6.95
C SER A 38 -5.68 -2.10 6.56
N ALA A 39 -4.59 -2.70 7.04
CA ALA A 39 -3.22 -2.28 6.72
C ALA A 39 -2.39 -3.44 6.14
N ALA A 40 -1.60 -3.16 5.11
CA ALA A 40 -0.56 -4.04 4.59
C ALA A 40 0.79 -3.33 4.73
N THR A 41 1.75 -3.94 5.43
CA THR A 41 3.05 -3.32 5.72
C THR A 41 4.18 -4.29 5.39
N ASN A 42 5.17 -3.84 4.62
CA ASN A 42 6.37 -4.61 4.34
C ASN A 42 7.64 -3.79 4.55
N THR A 43 8.60 -4.32 5.30
CA THR A 43 9.83 -3.58 5.65
C THR A 43 11.08 -4.01 4.88
N GLY A 44 11.01 -5.06 4.06
CA GLY A 44 12.18 -5.61 3.37
C GLY A 44 12.56 -4.93 2.05
N TYR A 45 13.76 -5.23 1.55
CA TYR A 45 14.26 -4.80 0.24
C TYR A 45 13.57 -5.55 -0.90
N GLN A 46 13.35 -4.90 -2.05
CA GLN A 46 12.75 -5.52 -3.24
C GLN A 46 11.43 -6.27 -2.93
N SER A 47 10.59 -5.64 -2.13
CA SER A 47 9.40 -6.26 -1.56
C SER A 47 8.12 -5.52 -1.97
N ALA A 48 6.97 -6.10 -1.69
CA ALA A 48 5.68 -5.50 -1.98
C ALA A 48 4.77 -5.47 -0.74
N ALA A 49 4.03 -4.39 -0.58
CA ALA A 49 2.85 -4.33 0.27
C ALA A 49 1.63 -4.02 -0.60
N THR A 50 0.59 -4.84 -0.51
CA THR A 50 -0.62 -4.69 -1.32
C THR A 50 -1.85 -4.72 -0.44
N ASN A 51 -2.69 -3.70 -0.58
CA ASN A 51 -3.99 -3.63 0.03
C ASN A 51 -5.08 -3.49 -1.03
N THR A 52 -6.15 -4.26 -0.93
CA THR A 52 -7.29 -4.21 -1.86
C THR A 52 -8.62 -3.88 -1.18
N GLY A 53 -8.62 -3.57 0.13
CA GLY A 53 -9.82 -3.25 0.88
C GLY A 53 -10.12 -1.76 0.96
N ASP A 54 -11.31 -1.41 1.43
CA ASP A 54 -11.77 -0.03 1.51
C ASP A 54 -11.19 0.70 2.73
N CYS A 55 -10.99 2.01 2.62
CA CYS A 55 -10.40 2.89 3.63
C CYS A 55 -9.09 2.31 4.20
N SER A 56 -8.25 1.75 3.32
CA SER A 56 -7.14 0.89 3.73
C SER A 56 -5.78 1.40 3.28
N ALA A 57 -4.74 0.97 3.99
CA ALA A 57 -3.38 1.48 3.83
C ALA A 57 -2.40 0.40 3.34
N ALA A 58 -1.47 0.78 2.47
CA ALA A 58 -0.30 -0.01 2.09
C ALA A 58 1.00 0.77 2.35
N GLU A 59 1.97 0.15 3.02
CA GLU A 59 3.24 0.78 3.36
C GLU A 59 4.42 -0.12 3.03
N VAL A 60 5.46 0.47 2.42
CA VAL A 60 6.78 -0.15 2.32
C VAL A 60 7.86 0.76 2.87
N SER A 61 8.76 0.21 3.70
CA SER A 61 9.91 0.96 4.23
C SER A 61 11.27 0.55 3.64
N GLY A 62 11.33 -0.58 2.93
CA GLY A 62 12.54 -1.00 2.24
C GLY A 62 12.71 -0.33 0.88
N SER A 63 13.95 -0.23 0.39
CA SER A 63 14.23 0.33 -0.93
C SER A 63 13.92 -0.68 -2.04
N GLN A 64 13.68 -0.18 -3.25
CA GLN A 64 13.23 -0.97 -4.41
C GLN A 64 11.90 -1.71 -4.16
N SER A 65 11.12 -1.26 -3.17
CA SER A 65 9.86 -1.86 -2.78
C SER A 65 8.68 -1.02 -3.25
N VAL A 66 7.51 -1.64 -3.39
CA VAL A 66 6.29 -1.00 -3.88
C VAL A 66 5.14 -1.16 -2.89
N ALA A 67 4.52 -0.04 -2.50
CA ALA A 67 3.26 -0.03 -1.78
C ALA A 67 2.10 0.21 -2.76
N ALA A 68 1.14 -0.71 -2.82
CA ALA A 68 -0.03 -0.61 -3.69
C ALA A 68 -1.32 -0.64 -2.86
N SER A 69 -2.14 0.42 -2.95
CA SER A 69 -3.49 0.42 -2.39
C SER A 69 -4.51 0.56 -3.52
N LEU A 70 -5.35 -0.48 -3.68
CA LEU A 70 -6.20 -0.69 -4.86
C LEU A 70 -7.70 -0.69 -4.54
N GLY A 71 -8.06 -0.54 -3.26
CA GLY A 71 -9.43 -0.44 -2.77
C GLY A 71 -9.97 0.99 -2.74
N ILE A 72 -11.22 1.15 -2.32
CA ILE A 72 -11.88 2.46 -2.21
C ILE A 72 -11.22 3.28 -1.10
N GLU A 73 -10.97 4.57 -1.33
CA GLU A 73 -10.30 5.47 -0.36
C GLU A 73 -8.95 4.93 0.15
N GLY A 74 -8.26 4.14 -0.66
CA GLY A 74 -6.97 3.55 -0.30
C GLY A 74 -5.86 4.59 -0.25
N LYS A 75 -4.95 4.46 0.72
CA LYS A 75 -3.72 5.28 0.82
C LYS A 75 -2.45 4.43 0.77
N ALA A 76 -1.38 5.02 0.27
CA ALA A 76 -0.09 4.35 0.14
C ALA A 76 1.07 5.26 0.55
N ARG A 77 2.11 4.67 1.13
CA ARG A 77 3.35 5.33 1.53
C ARG A 77 4.54 4.44 1.21
N ALA A 78 5.62 5.06 0.74
CA ALA A 78 6.89 4.39 0.54
C ALA A 78 8.06 5.22 1.07
N SER A 79 9.12 4.55 1.54
CA SER A 79 10.39 5.20 1.84
C SER A 79 11.20 5.51 0.57
N GLU A 80 12.31 6.24 0.73
CA GLU A 80 13.21 6.61 -0.37
C GLU A 80 13.68 5.38 -1.17
N GLY A 81 13.68 5.51 -2.49
CA GLY A 81 13.99 4.41 -3.41
C GLY A 81 12.87 3.38 -3.58
N GLY A 82 11.72 3.57 -2.93
CA GLY A 82 10.49 2.82 -3.18
C GLY A 82 9.55 3.51 -4.17
N ALA A 83 8.37 2.94 -4.35
CA ALA A 83 7.31 3.49 -5.19
C ALA A 83 5.92 3.24 -4.58
N ILE A 84 4.95 4.03 -5.02
CA ILE A 84 3.54 3.86 -4.68
C ILE A 84 2.70 3.59 -5.93
N VAL A 85 1.62 2.82 -5.75
CA VAL A 85 0.54 2.63 -6.73
C VAL A 85 -0.79 2.87 -6.03
N LEU A 86 -1.63 3.72 -6.60
CA LEU A 86 -2.92 4.08 -6.03
C LEU A 86 -4.02 4.01 -7.08
N CYS A 87 -5.21 3.60 -6.63
CA CYS A 87 -6.43 3.68 -7.40
C CYS A 87 -7.39 4.71 -6.78
N TYR A 88 -8.10 5.44 -7.63
CA TYR A 88 -9.31 6.16 -7.25
C TYR A 88 -10.52 5.40 -7.78
N ARG A 89 -11.46 5.11 -6.90
CA ARG A 89 -12.74 4.47 -7.20
C ARG A 89 -13.88 5.38 -6.75
N ASP A 90 -14.99 5.36 -7.46
CA ASP A 90 -16.21 6.07 -7.05
C ASP A 90 -17.01 5.31 -5.98
N GLU A 91 -18.17 5.85 -5.59
CA GLU A 91 -19.05 5.28 -4.55
C GLU A 91 -19.63 3.90 -4.92
N ASP A 92 -19.74 3.59 -6.22
CA ASP A 92 -20.19 2.28 -6.72
C ASP A 92 -19.02 1.27 -6.81
N GLY A 93 -17.79 1.72 -6.55
CA GLY A 93 -16.57 0.93 -6.60
C GLY A 93 -15.95 0.83 -7.99
N GLU A 94 -16.44 1.59 -8.97
CA GLU A 94 -15.89 1.61 -10.33
C GLU A 94 -14.49 2.23 -10.34
N LEU A 95 -13.58 1.65 -11.11
CA LEU A 95 -12.20 2.13 -11.20
C LEU A 95 -12.13 3.34 -12.15
N ILE A 96 -11.87 4.52 -11.60
CA ILE A 96 -11.79 5.76 -12.36
C ILE A 96 -10.35 6.11 -12.73
N HIS A 97 -9.43 6.05 -11.76
CA HIS A 97 -8.02 6.35 -11.97
C HIS A 97 -7.10 5.30 -11.37
N ILE A 98 -5.95 5.11 -12.02
CA ILE A 98 -4.79 4.44 -11.46
C ILE A 98 -3.54 5.26 -11.79
N ARG A 99 -2.65 5.41 -10.80
CA ARG A 99 -1.35 6.07 -10.96
C ARG A 99 -0.28 5.31 -10.20
N ALA A 100 0.94 5.41 -10.71
CA ALA A 100 2.13 4.92 -10.05
C ALA A 100 3.21 6.00 -10.10
N SER A 101 3.99 6.13 -9.04
CA SER A 101 5.15 7.00 -9.04
C SER A 101 6.21 6.48 -8.08
N LYS A 102 7.48 6.68 -8.46
CA LYS A 102 8.61 6.47 -7.55
C LYS A 102 8.69 7.62 -6.57
N VAL A 103 9.15 7.31 -5.37
CA VAL A 103 9.48 8.33 -4.38
C VAL A 103 10.62 9.20 -4.91
N GLY A 104 10.46 10.52 -4.85
CA GLY A 104 11.35 11.51 -5.45
C GLY A 104 10.95 11.94 -6.87
N GLU A 105 9.93 11.32 -7.46
CA GLU A 105 9.39 11.66 -8.78
C GLU A 105 7.93 12.13 -8.67
N ASN A 106 7.47 12.96 -9.60
CA ASN A 106 6.08 13.46 -9.70
C ASN A 106 5.54 14.07 -8.39
N GLY A 107 6.40 14.73 -7.60
CA GLY A 107 6.01 15.36 -6.33
C GLY A 107 5.84 14.40 -5.15
N ILE A 108 6.12 13.11 -5.29
CA ILE A 108 6.00 12.13 -4.21
C ILE A 108 7.18 12.23 -3.25
N MET A 109 6.90 12.62 -2.01
CA MET A 109 7.88 12.70 -0.94
C MET A 109 8.03 11.36 -0.20
N PRO A 110 9.25 11.03 0.27
CA PRO A 110 9.46 9.84 1.08
C PRO A 110 8.67 9.92 2.38
N ASN A 111 8.16 8.79 2.83
CA ASN A 111 7.50 8.66 4.13
C ASN A 111 6.21 9.49 4.30
N THR A 112 5.61 9.94 3.20
CA THR A 112 4.34 10.67 3.17
C THR A 112 3.24 9.76 2.65
N TRP A 113 2.04 9.88 3.24
CA TRP A 113 0.86 9.16 2.78
C TRP A 113 0.19 9.92 1.63
N TYR A 114 -0.13 9.19 0.57
CA TYR A 114 -0.85 9.74 -0.57
C TYR A 114 -2.13 8.95 -0.85
N GLN A 115 -3.11 9.67 -1.39
CA GLN A 115 -4.31 9.15 -2.05
C GLN A 115 -4.38 9.72 -3.47
N LEU A 116 -5.24 9.15 -4.31
CA LEU A 116 -5.66 9.83 -5.54
C LEU A 116 -6.95 10.60 -5.27
N ASP A 117 -7.04 11.80 -5.81
CA ASP A 117 -8.30 12.53 -5.87
C ASP A 117 -9.14 12.11 -7.10
N LYS A 118 -10.31 12.75 -7.24
CA LYS A 118 -11.25 12.52 -8.34
C LYS A 118 -10.69 12.87 -9.73
N ASP A 119 -9.65 13.70 -9.78
CA ASP A 119 -9.01 14.13 -11.02
C ASP A 119 -7.80 13.23 -11.36
N GLY A 120 -7.44 12.33 -10.43
CA GLY A 120 -6.38 11.34 -10.60
C GLY A 120 -5.01 11.89 -10.24
N GLU A 121 -4.97 12.96 -9.44
CA GLU A 121 -3.74 13.57 -8.92
C GLU A 121 -3.39 13.01 -7.53
N PHE A 122 -2.10 12.94 -7.24
CA PHE A 122 -1.63 12.53 -5.92
C PHE A 122 -1.84 13.65 -4.91
N VAL A 123 -2.55 13.35 -3.83
CA VAL A 123 -2.83 14.29 -2.73
C VAL A 123 -2.30 13.73 -1.42
N GLU A 124 -1.59 14.55 -0.66
CA GLU A 124 -1.11 14.20 0.68
C GLU A 124 -2.27 14.03 1.65
N CYS A 125 -2.16 13.04 2.53
CA CYS A 125 -3.16 12.73 3.54
C CYS A 125 -2.49 12.31 4.87
N GLU A 126 -3.29 12.20 5.92
CA GLU A 126 -2.88 11.65 7.24
C GLU A 126 -3.15 10.15 7.33
#